data_AF-A0A6U2CPD3-F1
#
_entry.id   AF-A0A6U2CPD3-F1
#
_cell.length_a   1.000
_cell.length_b   1.000
_cell.length_c   1.000
_cell.angle_alpha   90.00
_cell.angle_beta   90.00
_cell.angle_gamma   90.00
#
_symmetry.space_group_name_H-M   'P 1'
#
loop_
_entity.id
_entity.type
_entity.pdbx_description
1 polymer ?
#
loop_
_entity_poly.entity_id
_entity_poly.type
_entity_poly.pdbx_seq_one_letter_code
_entity_poly.pdbx_strand_id
1 'polypeptide(L)'
;KVTVEELSRDRDNLVSERANAAHRLLEMHNMRTEVLLSFFALRSAYDLRRDLWSSILDESCFTCVMPVTPYRSFPASEVQVARCQRTVMGIDGMISDSASLHVMLNSLVDRSRHPSATIRFQYTIVTEDAVVAGNCMMARWVMTTLNAVKCGARMEVSKRGMLCCKFNSSNKITGLELMFDVMAFMLQLKQASGTDSFAVVPNTVQTCQRPFDSPMVMTAAERPYTIKQVNKLWESMTGYAAEDVV
;
A
#
# COMPACT_ATOMS: atom_id res chain seq x y z
N LYS A 1 19.23 -60.06 -10.62
CA LYS A 1 20.38 -59.30 -10.06
C LYS A 1 20.37 -57.95 -10.76
N VAL A 2 20.04 -56.88 -10.06
CA VAL A 2 20.13 -55.51 -10.62
C VAL A 2 21.61 -55.24 -10.87
N THR A 3 21.95 -54.80 -12.06
CA THR A 3 23.34 -54.53 -12.45
C THR A 3 23.82 -53.21 -11.86
N VAL A 4 25.12 -53.10 -11.56
CA VAL A 4 25.72 -51.86 -11.02
C VAL A 4 25.50 -50.68 -11.98
N GLU A 5 25.43 -50.95 -13.28
CA GLU A 5 25.14 -49.96 -14.32
C GLU A 5 23.70 -49.41 -14.26
N GLU A 6 22.71 -50.26 -13.98
CA GLU A 6 21.32 -49.84 -13.75
C GLU A 6 21.21 -48.94 -12.52
N LEU A 7 21.86 -49.31 -11.41
CA LEU A 7 21.88 -48.50 -10.18
C LEU A 7 22.60 -47.15 -10.39
N SER A 8 23.68 -47.11 -11.17
CA SER A 8 24.37 -45.86 -11.50
C SER A 8 23.49 -44.95 -12.36
N ARG A 9 22.80 -45.52 -13.36
CA ARG A 9 21.89 -44.76 -14.22
C ARG A 9 20.70 -44.20 -13.44
N ASP A 10 20.11 -45.00 -12.55
CA ASP A 10 19.00 -44.56 -11.69
C ASP A 10 19.44 -43.44 -10.73
N ARG A 11 20.65 -43.54 -10.16
CA ARG A 11 21.22 -42.46 -9.34
C ARG A 11 21.40 -41.18 -10.15
N ASP A 12 21.97 -41.28 -11.35
CA ASP A 12 22.27 -40.10 -12.18
C ASP A 12 20.96 -39.45 -12.68
N ASN A 13 19.94 -40.26 -12.97
CA ASN A 13 18.58 -39.77 -13.25
C ASN A 13 17.97 -39.04 -12.04
N LEU A 14 18.03 -39.62 -10.84
CA LEU A 14 17.52 -38.99 -9.62
C LEU A 14 18.25 -37.69 -9.27
N VAL A 15 19.57 -37.62 -9.49
CA VAL A 15 20.35 -36.39 -9.29
C VAL A 15 19.94 -35.31 -10.30
N SER A 16 19.77 -35.69 -11.56
CA SER A 16 19.29 -34.78 -12.62
C SER A 16 17.88 -34.26 -12.33
N GLU A 17 16.96 -35.13 -11.92
CA GLU A 17 15.59 -34.75 -11.54
C GLU A 17 15.57 -33.77 -10.36
N ARG A 18 16.41 -34.02 -9.33
CA ARG A 18 16.56 -33.11 -8.19
C ARG A 18 17.14 -31.77 -8.60
N ALA A 19 18.14 -31.75 -9.47
CA ALA A 19 18.73 -30.51 -9.97
C ALA A 19 17.71 -29.69 -10.77
N ASN A 20 16.94 -30.34 -11.65
CA ASN A 20 15.89 -29.69 -12.43
C ASN A 20 14.72 -29.18 -11.57
N ALA A 21 14.37 -29.91 -10.50
CA ALA A 21 13.37 -29.46 -9.53
C ALA A 21 13.88 -28.23 -8.76
N ALA A 22 15.13 -28.25 -8.29
CA ALA A 22 15.74 -27.12 -7.60
C ALA A 22 15.83 -25.87 -8.50
N HIS A 23 16.19 -26.05 -9.77
CA HIS A 23 16.26 -24.95 -10.74
C HIS A 23 14.90 -24.28 -10.95
N ARG A 24 13.84 -25.07 -11.16
CA ARG A 24 12.47 -24.54 -11.30
C ARG A 24 12.00 -23.79 -10.06
N LEU A 25 12.34 -24.26 -8.87
CA LEU A 25 12.00 -23.57 -7.62
C LEU A 25 12.72 -22.21 -7.52
N LEU A 26 13.99 -22.14 -7.94
CA LEU A 26 14.76 -20.90 -7.97
C LEU A 26 14.18 -19.89 -8.97
N GLU A 27 13.85 -20.33 -10.19
CA GLU A 27 13.25 -19.47 -11.20
C GLU A 27 11.89 -18.93 -10.74
N MET A 28 11.04 -19.78 -10.16
CA MET A 28 9.76 -19.36 -9.58
C MET A 28 9.95 -18.36 -8.45
N HIS A 29 10.95 -18.56 -7.59
CA HIS A 29 11.29 -17.62 -6.52
C HIS A 29 11.68 -16.25 -7.06
N ASN A 30 12.55 -16.21 -8.08
CA ASN A 30 13.02 -14.96 -8.69
C ASN A 30 11.86 -14.22 -9.36
N MET A 31 11.05 -14.92 -10.15
CA MET A 31 9.87 -14.35 -10.80
C MET A 31 8.90 -13.75 -9.78
N ARG A 32 8.60 -14.46 -8.69
CA ARG A 32 7.69 -13.97 -7.65
C ARG A 32 8.24 -12.77 -6.88
N THR A 33 9.56 -12.74 -6.68
CA THR A 33 10.25 -11.58 -6.09
C THR A 33 10.13 -10.37 -7.01
N GLU A 34 10.33 -10.53 -8.31
CA GLU A 34 10.17 -9.45 -9.31
C GLU A 34 8.72 -8.94 -9.37
N VAL A 35 7.74 -9.85 -9.33
CA VAL A 35 6.31 -9.49 -9.28
C VAL A 35 5.99 -8.67 -8.03
N LEU A 36 6.52 -9.06 -6.87
CA LEU A 36 6.32 -8.32 -5.62
C LEU A 36 7.03 -6.95 -5.61
N LEU A 37 8.23 -6.87 -6.20
CA LEU A 37 8.93 -5.59 -6.38
C LEU A 37 8.16 -4.67 -7.35
N SER A 38 7.60 -5.24 -8.41
CA SER A 38 6.75 -4.52 -9.38
C SER A 38 5.49 -3.97 -8.71
N PHE A 39 4.85 -4.74 -7.82
CA PHE A 39 3.74 -4.26 -7.00
C PHE A 39 4.11 -3.01 -6.21
N PHE A 40 5.25 -3.03 -5.52
CA PHE A 40 5.69 -1.88 -4.75
C PHE A 40 6.10 -0.69 -5.63
N ALA A 41 6.68 -0.95 -6.80
CA ALA A 41 7.01 0.08 -7.77
C ALA A 41 5.74 0.82 -8.23
N LEU A 42 4.70 0.09 -8.67
CA LEU A 42 3.41 0.69 -9.06
C LEU A 42 2.79 1.50 -7.91
N ARG A 43 2.78 0.93 -6.69
CA ARG A 43 2.27 1.61 -5.49
C ARG A 43 3.03 2.90 -5.18
N SER A 44 4.35 2.93 -5.39
CA SER A 44 5.18 4.11 -5.13
C SER A 44 5.15 5.16 -6.25
N ALA A 45 4.83 4.76 -7.49
CA ALA A 45 4.85 5.63 -8.66
C ALA A 45 3.55 6.43 -8.88
N TYR A 46 2.50 6.18 -8.10
CA TYR A 46 1.15 6.71 -8.33
C TYR A 46 0.57 6.26 -9.68
N ASP A 47 0.82 5.00 -10.06
CA ASP A 47 0.31 4.49 -11.34
C ASP A 47 -1.16 4.07 -11.20
N LEU A 48 -2.04 4.68 -12.00
CA LEU A 48 -3.48 4.40 -11.99
C LEU A 48 -3.91 3.49 -13.15
N ARG A 49 -2.97 3.08 -14.00
CA ARG A 49 -3.25 2.26 -15.19
C ARG A 49 -3.57 0.82 -14.81
N ARG A 50 -4.84 0.45 -14.93
CA ARG A 50 -5.36 -0.87 -14.50
C ARG A 50 -4.65 -2.04 -15.19
N ASP A 51 -4.23 -1.90 -16.44
CA ASP A 51 -3.51 -2.90 -17.23
C ASP A 51 -2.16 -3.30 -16.59
N LEU A 52 -1.43 -2.34 -16.03
CA LEU A 52 -0.19 -2.65 -15.31
C LEU A 52 -0.45 -3.41 -14.03
N TRP A 53 -1.47 -3.02 -13.28
CA TRP A 53 -1.87 -3.73 -12.07
C TRP A 53 -2.38 -5.14 -12.38
N SER A 54 -3.18 -5.32 -13.43
CA SER A 54 -3.71 -6.63 -13.81
C SER A 54 -2.66 -7.58 -14.39
N SER A 55 -1.52 -7.05 -14.85
CA SER A 55 -0.38 -7.88 -15.25
C SER A 55 0.23 -8.66 -14.06
N ILE A 56 0.19 -8.09 -12.86
CA ILE A 56 0.81 -8.67 -11.65
C ILE A 56 -0.20 -9.16 -10.60
N LEU A 57 -1.44 -8.66 -10.62
CA LEU A 57 -2.51 -9.03 -9.70
C LEU A 57 -3.53 -9.95 -10.38
N ASP A 58 -4.06 -10.91 -9.62
CA ASP A 58 -5.14 -11.77 -10.09
C ASP A 58 -6.47 -10.99 -10.13
N GLU A 59 -7.05 -10.82 -11.31
CA GLU A 59 -8.28 -10.03 -11.48
C GLU A 59 -9.49 -10.62 -10.77
N SER A 60 -9.52 -11.94 -10.58
CA SER A 60 -10.70 -12.65 -10.10
C SER A 60 -10.79 -12.68 -8.59
N CYS A 61 -9.65 -12.68 -7.89
CA CYS A 61 -9.60 -12.98 -6.47
C CYS A 61 -8.60 -12.16 -5.65
N PHE A 62 -7.93 -11.16 -6.24
CA PHE A 62 -6.95 -10.37 -5.49
C PHE A 62 -7.56 -9.71 -4.25
N THR A 63 -6.88 -9.86 -3.12
CA THR A 63 -7.18 -9.16 -1.87
C THR A 63 -5.91 -8.65 -1.20
N CYS A 64 -6.00 -7.50 -0.54
CA CYS A 64 -4.92 -6.99 0.30
C CYS A 64 -5.39 -6.67 1.72
N VAL A 65 -4.80 -7.33 2.71
CA VAL A 65 -5.10 -7.12 4.13
C VAL A 65 -4.04 -6.22 4.74
N MET A 66 -4.46 -5.23 5.52
CA MET A 66 -3.55 -4.34 6.24
C MET A 66 -4.22 -3.73 7.48
N PRO A 67 -3.46 -3.24 8.48
CA PRO A 67 -4.02 -2.52 9.60
C PRO A 67 -4.90 -1.34 9.19
N VAL A 68 -5.85 -0.96 10.04
CA VAL A 68 -6.64 0.28 9.88
C VAL A 68 -5.71 1.49 10.08
N THR A 69 -5.76 2.49 9.19
CA THR A 69 -4.86 3.65 9.24
C THR A 69 -5.64 4.95 9.34
N PRO A 70 -5.84 5.48 10.55
CA PRO A 70 -6.69 6.65 10.75
C PRO A 70 -6.12 7.96 10.17
N TYR A 71 -4.87 7.95 9.67
CA TYR A 71 -4.19 9.08 9.04
C TYR A 71 -4.47 9.23 7.54
N ARG A 72 -5.21 8.31 6.90
CA ARG A 72 -5.54 8.42 5.47
C ARG A 72 -6.93 7.91 5.17
N SER A 73 -7.45 8.31 4.01
CA SER A 73 -8.77 7.92 3.53
C SER A 73 -8.83 6.42 3.18
N PHE A 74 -9.93 5.75 3.50
CA PHE A 74 -10.28 4.42 2.99
C PHE A 74 -11.80 4.19 3.06
N PRO A 75 -12.37 3.35 2.17
CA PRO A 75 -13.79 3.00 2.23
C PRO A 75 -14.14 2.29 3.55
N ALA A 76 -15.23 2.71 4.20
CA ALA A 76 -15.69 2.08 5.43
C ALA A 76 -16.05 0.58 5.25
N SER A 77 -16.45 0.18 4.05
CA SER A 77 -16.73 -1.22 3.68
C SER A 77 -15.51 -2.13 3.77
N GLU A 78 -14.29 -1.58 3.75
CA GLU A 78 -13.06 -2.37 3.88
C GLU A 78 -12.76 -2.76 5.34
N VAL A 79 -13.41 -2.12 6.33
CA VAL A 79 -13.09 -2.33 7.75
C VAL A 79 -13.72 -3.61 8.27
N GLN A 80 -12.88 -4.54 8.71
CA GLN A 80 -13.30 -5.74 9.43
C GLN A 80 -13.18 -5.50 10.94
N VAL A 81 -14.26 -5.00 11.55
CA VAL A 81 -14.30 -4.61 12.97
C VAL A 81 -13.84 -5.73 13.90
N ALA A 82 -14.25 -6.97 13.64
CA ALA A 82 -13.90 -8.13 14.45
C ALA A 82 -12.40 -8.46 14.46
N ARG A 83 -11.63 -7.98 13.48
CA ARG A 83 -10.20 -8.29 13.31
C ARG A 83 -9.30 -7.06 13.44
N CYS A 84 -9.86 -5.87 13.65
CA CYS A 84 -9.12 -4.60 13.66
C CYS A 84 -8.22 -4.40 12.42
N GLN A 85 -8.68 -4.91 11.27
CA GLN A 85 -7.96 -4.89 9.99
C GLN A 85 -8.84 -4.27 8.92
N ARG A 86 -8.21 -3.86 7.82
CA ARG A 86 -8.90 -3.58 6.56
C ARG A 86 -8.61 -4.67 5.54
N THR A 87 -9.54 -4.87 4.62
CA THR A 87 -9.30 -5.68 3.42
C THR A 87 -9.70 -4.90 2.18
N VAL A 88 -8.69 -4.60 1.37
CA VAL A 88 -8.83 -4.01 0.03
C VAL A 88 -9.17 -5.14 -0.94
N MET A 89 -10.24 -4.96 -1.71
CA MET A 89 -10.75 -5.98 -2.63
C MET A 89 -10.46 -5.56 -4.08
N GLY A 90 -9.86 -6.48 -4.84
CA GLY A 90 -9.62 -6.31 -6.27
C GLY A 90 -8.60 -5.23 -6.64
N ILE A 91 -8.40 -5.07 -7.94
CA ILE A 91 -7.40 -4.16 -8.51
C ILE A 91 -7.78 -2.70 -8.28
N ASP A 92 -9.05 -2.35 -8.48
CA ASP A 92 -9.50 -0.96 -8.38
C ASP A 92 -9.41 -0.45 -6.94
N GLY A 93 -9.72 -1.32 -5.96
CA GLY A 93 -9.46 -1.03 -4.54
C GLY A 93 -7.97 -0.78 -4.28
N MET A 94 -7.08 -1.56 -4.91
CA MET A 94 -5.64 -1.39 -4.74
C MET A 94 -5.11 -0.08 -5.34
N ILE A 95 -5.64 0.32 -6.49
CA ILE A 95 -5.35 1.60 -7.12
C ILE A 95 -5.81 2.75 -6.20
N SER A 96 -7.03 2.65 -5.65
CA SER A 96 -7.58 3.64 -4.74
C SER A 96 -6.77 3.77 -3.43
N ASP A 97 -6.39 2.65 -2.80
CA ASP A 97 -5.54 2.67 -1.59
C ASP A 97 -4.14 3.23 -1.88
N SER A 98 -3.59 2.95 -3.07
CA SER A 98 -2.34 3.57 -3.53
C SER A 98 -2.50 5.08 -3.67
N ALA A 99 -3.60 5.54 -4.28
CA ALA A 99 -3.87 6.96 -4.43
C ALA A 99 -4.01 7.68 -3.07
N SER A 100 -4.74 7.08 -2.12
CA SER A 100 -4.90 7.60 -0.76
C SER A 100 -3.58 7.73 -0.01
N LEU A 101 -2.66 6.76 -0.19
CA LEU A 101 -1.32 6.83 0.39
C LEU A 101 -0.54 8.05 -0.12
N HIS A 102 -0.62 8.34 -1.42
CA HIS A 102 0.03 9.51 -2.02
C HIS A 102 -0.59 10.82 -1.56
N VAL A 103 -1.92 10.90 -1.47
CA VAL A 103 -2.61 12.09 -0.94
C VAL A 103 -2.15 12.38 0.49
N MET A 104 -2.08 11.35 1.34
CA MET A 104 -1.61 11.50 2.71
C MET A 104 -0.15 11.97 2.79
N LEU A 105 0.76 11.39 2.02
CA LEU A 105 2.15 11.87 2.06
C LEU A 105 2.24 13.31 1.54
N ASN A 106 1.50 13.64 0.49
CA ASN A 106 1.45 15.00 -0.06
C ASN A 106 0.84 16.04 0.88
N SER A 107 0.19 15.63 1.98
CA SER A 107 -0.25 16.55 3.04
C SER A 107 0.89 17.04 3.93
N LEU A 108 2.08 16.41 3.86
CA LEU A 108 3.28 16.87 4.57
C LEU A 108 4.02 18.00 3.83
N VAL A 109 3.62 18.32 2.60
CA VAL A 109 4.24 19.37 1.79
C VAL A 109 3.83 20.75 2.32
N ASP A 110 4.79 21.63 2.52
CA ASP A 110 4.50 23.05 2.74
C ASP A 110 4.08 23.70 1.42
N ARG A 111 2.78 23.73 1.17
CA ARG A 111 2.19 24.26 -0.07
C ARG A 111 2.42 25.75 -0.27
N SER A 112 2.73 26.51 0.79
CA SER A 112 3.03 27.94 0.67
C SER A 112 4.37 28.17 -0.03
N ARG A 113 5.35 27.30 0.23
CA ARG A 113 6.70 27.36 -0.33
C ARG A 113 6.86 26.47 -1.57
N HIS A 114 6.11 25.38 -1.61
CA HIS A 114 6.25 24.32 -2.61
C HIS A 114 4.88 23.90 -3.18
N PRO A 115 4.18 24.79 -3.91
CA PRO A 115 2.79 24.57 -4.33
C PRO A 115 2.60 23.31 -5.18
N SER A 116 3.53 23.03 -6.09
CA SER A 116 3.49 21.90 -7.01
C SER A 116 4.34 20.70 -6.59
N ALA A 117 4.99 20.74 -5.43
CA ALA A 117 5.87 19.65 -5.04
C ALA A 117 5.10 18.38 -4.69
N THR A 118 5.73 17.25 -4.97
CA THR A 118 5.21 15.92 -4.66
C THR A 118 6.23 15.11 -3.87
N ILE A 119 5.74 14.38 -2.86
CA ILE A 119 6.59 13.48 -2.09
C ILE A 119 6.79 12.19 -2.87
N ARG A 120 8.07 11.83 -3.04
CA ARG A 120 8.52 10.55 -3.56
C ARG A 120 8.92 9.65 -2.41
N PHE A 121 8.63 8.37 -2.56
CA PHE A 121 8.98 7.34 -1.59
C PHE A 121 9.28 6.05 -2.35
N GLN A 122 9.96 5.13 -1.69
CA GLN A 122 10.29 3.83 -2.27
C GLN A 122 10.04 2.74 -1.25
N TYR A 123 9.98 1.50 -1.76
CA TYR A 123 9.95 0.31 -0.93
C TYR A 123 11.25 -0.47 -1.11
N THR A 124 11.64 -1.17 -0.05
CA THR A 124 12.74 -2.13 -0.06
C THR A 124 12.24 -3.41 0.59
N ILE A 125 12.49 -4.54 -0.07
CA ILE A 125 12.25 -5.87 0.48
C ILE A 125 13.59 -6.39 0.99
N VAL A 126 13.61 -6.89 2.22
CA VAL A 126 14.81 -7.57 2.74
C VAL A 126 14.67 -9.05 2.40
N THR A 127 15.35 -9.45 1.33
CA THR A 127 15.28 -10.81 0.77
C THR A 127 16.10 -11.83 1.56
N GLU A 128 17.10 -11.38 2.32
CA GLU A 128 17.95 -12.25 3.16
C GLU A 128 17.14 -13.04 4.20
N ASP A 129 16.04 -12.46 4.67
CA ASP A 129 15.13 -13.07 5.65
C ASP A 129 13.80 -13.50 5.02
N ALA A 130 13.73 -13.59 3.69
CA ALA A 130 12.52 -14.01 3.03
C ALA A 130 12.33 -15.53 3.17
N VAL A 131 11.14 -15.92 3.60
CA VAL A 131 10.74 -17.33 3.73
C VAL A 131 9.72 -17.63 2.64
N VAL A 132 10.02 -18.63 1.82
CA VAL A 132 9.11 -19.10 0.77
C VAL A 132 8.66 -20.52 1.05
N ALA A 133 7.34 -20.70 1.11
CA ALA A 133 6.70 -21.98 1.35
C ALA A 133 5.57 -22.16 0.33
N GLY A 134 5.75 -23.09 -0.62
CA GLY A 134 4.76 -23.38 -1.66
C GLY A 134 4.46 -22.16 -2.53
N ASN A 135 3.24 -21.65 -2.46
CA ASN A 135 2.80 -20.46 -3.18
C ASN A 135 2.80 -19.18 -2.33
N CYS A 136 3.44 -19.21 -1.16
CA CYS A 136 3.48 -18.12 -0.22
C CYS A 136 4.92 -17.60 -0.05
N MET A 137 5.09 -16.29 -0.09
CA MET A 137 6.34 -15.59 0.22
C MET A 137 6.11 -14.66 1.40
N MET A 138 6.92 -14.80 2.45
CA MET A 138 6.93 -13.90 3.58
C MET A 138 8.25 -13.15 3.60
N ALA A 139 8.21 -11.84 3.77
CA ALA A 139 9.42 -11.04 3.79
C ALA A 139 9.24 -9.81 4.69
N ARG A 140 10.36 -9.24 5.12
CA ARG A 140 10.36 -7.92 5.72
C ARG A 140 10.36 -6.87 4.61
N TRP A 141 9.62 -5.79 4.83
CA TRP A 141 9.60 -4.66 3.92
C TRP A 141 9.77 -3.35 4.68
N VAL A 142 10.28 -2.36 3.97
CA VAL A 142 10.46 -0.98 4.45
C VAL A 142 9.97 -0.05 3.36
N MET A 143 9.28 1.01 3.75
CA MET A 143 8.94 2.15 2.90
C MET A 143 9.51 3.40 3.53
N THR A 144 10.15 4.25 2.72
CA THR A 144 10.78 5.48 3.19
C THR A 144 10.58 6.59 2.17
N THR A 145 10.29 7.80 2.64
CA THR A 145 10.24 9.00 1.80
C THR A 145 11.64 9.48 1.43
N LEU A 146 11.79 10.11 0.24
CA LEU A 146 13.09 10.48 -0.34
C LEU A 146 13.34 11.99 -0.42
N ASN A 147 12.27 12.78 -0.29
CA ASN A 147 12.32 14.23 -0.47
C ASN A 147 11.28 14.96 0.38
N ALA A 148 10.70 14.34 1.41
CA ALA A 148 9.72 15.01 2.25
C ALA A 148 10.29 16.29 2.87
N VAL A 149 11.55 16.25 3.34
CA VAL A 149 12.22 17.43 3.94
C VAL A 149 12.43 18.52 2.90
N LYS A 150 12.83 18.15 1.68
CA LYS A 150 12.98 19.11 0.57
C LYS A 150 11.65 19.74 0.15
N CYS A 151 10.53 19.11 0.47
CA CYS A 151 9.18 19.60 0.22
C CYS A 151 8.57 20.34 1.43
N GLY A 152 9.34 20.57 2.50
CA GLY A 152 8.91 21.36 3.66
C GLY A 152 8.53 20.56 4.91
N ALA A 153 8.57 19.22 4.88
CA ALA A 153 8.38 18.42 6.08
C ALA A 153 9.57 18.58 7.04
N ARG A 154 9.35 18.40 8.34
CA ARG A 154 10.43 18.48 9.35
C ARG A 154 11.40 17.31 9.30
N MET A 155 10.94 16.15 8.83
CA MET A 155 11.74 14.92 8.71
C MET A 155 11.19 14.01 7.61
N GLU A 156 12.02 13.09 7.12
CA GLU A 156 11.55 11.96 6.33
C GLU A 156 10.81 10.96 7.23
N VAL A 157 9.85 10.23 6.66
CA VAL A 157 9.08 9.21 7.39
C VAL A 157 9.33 7.83 6.82
N SER A 158 9.30 6.82 7.68
CA SER A 158 9.48 5.43 7.30
C SER A 158 8.48 4.51 7.99
N LYS A 159 7.90 3.58 7.24
CA LYS A 159 7.11 2.46 7.79
C LYS A 159 7.78 1.15 7.42
N ARG A 160 7.86 0.23 8.37
CA ARG A 160 8.45 -1.09 8.18
C ARG A 160 7.59 -2.16 8.81
N GLY A 161 7.70 -3.38 8.30
CA GLY A 161 7.03 -4.51 8.89
C GLY A 161 7.19 -5.78 8.07
N MET A 162 6.22 -6.67 8.21
CA MET A 162 6.21 -7.97 7.56
C MET A 162 5.13 -8.00 6.47
N LEU A 163 5.40 -8.74 5.41
CA LEU A 163 4.41 -9.08 4.41
C LEU A 163 4.25 -10.58 4.28
N CYS A 164 3.07 -11.00 3.84
CA CYS A 164 2.77 -12.35 3.41
C CYS A 164 2.05 -12.26 2.05
N CYS A 165 2.70 -12.75 0.99
CA CYS A 165 2.23 -12.68 -0.38
C CYS A 165 1.90 -14.07 -0.90
N LYS A 166 0.70 -14.25 -1.45
CA LYS A 166 0.21 -15.51 -2.03
C LYS A 166 0.11 -15.39 -3.54
N PHE A 167 0.60 -16.39 -4.25
CA PHE A 167 0.63 -16.44 -5.70
C PHE A 167 -0.26 -17.55 -6.25
N ASN A 168 -0.78 -17.36 -7.47
CA ASN A 168 -1.40 -18.43 -8.24
C ASN A 168 -0.36 -19.20 -9.07
N SER A 169 -0.81 -20.17 -9.88
CA SER A 169 0.04 -20.95 -10.78
C SER A 169 0.68 -20.12 -11.90
N SER A 170 0.06 -18.98 -12.27
CA SER A 170 0.60 -18.01 -13.23
C SER A 170 1.53 -16.97 -12.59
N ASN A 171 1.93 -17.16 -11.33
CA ASN A 171 2.76 -16.24 -10.54
C ASN A 171 2.19 -14.84 -10.34
N LYS A 172 0.87 -14.64 -10.54
CA LYS A 172 0.18 -13.42 -10.15
C LYS A 172 -0.16 -13.45 -8.66
N ILE A 173 -0.22 -12.27 -8.04
CA ILE A 173 -0.57 -12.11 -6.65
C ILE A 173 -2.09 -12.28 -6.49
N THR A 174 -2.49 -13.18 -5.59
CA THR A 174 -3.89 -13.44 -5.21
C THR A 174 -4.22 -12.87 -3.83
N GLY A 175 -3.23 -12.76 -2.95
CA GLY A 175 -3.42 -12.25 -1.61
C GLY A 175 -2.15 -11.58 -1.11
N LEU A 176 -2.28 -10.41 -0.51
CA LEU A 176 -1.16 -9.71 0.12
C LEU A 176 -1.57 -9.20 1.50
N GLU A 177 -0.88 -9.66 2.54
CA GLU A 177 -1.02 -9.11 3.88
C GLU A 177 0.17 -8.21 4.18
N LEU A 178 -0.08 -6.94 4.54
CA LEU A 178 0.93 -5.96 4.92
C LEU A 178 0.72 -5.55 6.38
N MET A 179 1.61 -6.00 7.26
CA MET A 179 1.55 -5.68 8.69
C MET A 179 2.67 -4.72 9.06
N PHE A 180 2.34 -3.68 9.81
CA PHE A 180 3.28 -2.66 10.30
C PHE A 180 2.71 -1.95 11.53
N ASP A 181 3.54 -1.23 12.26
CA ASP A 181 3.13 -0.44 13.42
C ASP A 181 2.48 0.88 12.98
N VAL A 182 1.15 0.93 13.12
CA VAL A 182 0.33 2.10 12.78
C VAL A 182 0.65 3.28 13.69
N MET A 183 0.85 3.03 14.99
CA MET A 183 1.08 4.10 15.98
C MET A 183 2.45 4.73 15.79
N ALA A 184 3.49 3.91 15.58
CA ALA A 184 4.83 4.41 15.30
C ALA A 184 4.85 5.27 14.02
N PHE A 185 4.12 4.88 12.98
CA PHE A 185 4.03 5.69 11.77
C PHE A 185 3.20 6.96 11.97
N MET A 186 2.11 6.91 12.74
CA MET A 186 1.33 8.09 13.11
C MET A 186 2.15 9.14 13.86
N LEU A 187 2.99 8.70 14.81
CA LEU A 187 3.88 9.60 15.54
C LEU A 187 4.90 10.25 14.61
N GLN A 188 5.46 9.50 13.65
CA GLN A 188 6.35 10.06 12.64
C GLN A 188 5.64 11.09 11.75
N LEU A 189 4.41 10.84 11.31
CA LEU A 189 3.63 11.79 10.52
C LEU A 189 3.38 13.09 11.29
N LYS A 190 3.03 12.99 12.59
CA LYS A 190 2.86 14.15 13.47
C LYS A 190 4.14 14.96 13.61
N GLN A 191 5.27 14.28 13.81
CA GLN A 191 6.58 14.94 13.91
C GLN A 191 6.98 15.60 12.58
N ALA A 192 6.72 14.95 11.45
CA ALA A 192 7.02 15.46 10.12
C ALA A 192 6.15 16.66 9.72
N SER A 193 4.85 16.65 10.05
CA SER A 193 3.94 17.78 9.81
C SER A 193 4.24 18.96 10.73
N GLY A 194 4.78 18.69 11.93
CA GLY A 194 5.05 19.71 12.92
C GLY A 194 3.81 20.22 13.65
N THR A 195 2.71 19.47 13.61
CA THR A 195 1.44 19.83 14.25
C THR A 195 1.37 19.31 15.70
N ASP A 196 0.73 20.09 16.58
CA ASP A 196 0.59 19.72 18.00
C ASP A 196 -0.44 18.61 18.22
N SER A 197 -1.44 18.51 17.34
CA SER A 197 -2.46 17.48 17.33
C SER A 197 -2.37 16.60 16.09
N PHE A 198 -2.88 15.37 16.21
CA PHE A 198 -3.06 14.46 15.09
C PHE A 198 -4.53 14.48 14.67
N ALA A 199 -4.80 14.82 13.41
CA ALA A 199 -6.14 14.78 12.86
C ALA A 199 -6.44 13.38 12.31
N VAL A 200 -7.45 12.72 12.87
CA VAL A 200 -8.01 11.51 12.27
C VAL A 200 -8.74 11.91 10.99
N VAL A 201 -8.36 11.33 9.86
CA VAL A 201 -9.01 11.57 8.58
C VAL A 201 -10.40 10.93 8.61
N PRO A 202 -11.48 11.72 8.45
CA PRO A 202 -12.83 11.17 8.43
C PRO A 202 -13.06 10.40 7.13
N ASN A 203 -13.58 9.17 7.25
CA ASN A 203 -13.79 8.24 6.14
C ASN A 203 -15.25 8.12 5.71
N THR A 204 -16.16 8.82 6.40
CA THR A 204 -17.59 8.84 6.10
C THR A 204 -18.12 10.26 6.24
N VAL A 205 -19.18 10.58 5.47
CA VAL A 205 -19.95 11.83 5.59
C VAL A 205 -20.36 12.08 7.05
N GLN A 206 -20.79 11.05 7.75
CA GLN A 206 -21.19 11.13 9.17
C GLN A 206 -20.03 11.52 10.08
N THR A 207 -18.83 10.96 9.86
CA THR A 207 -17.64 11.38 10.62
C THR A 207 -17.18 12.80 10.30
N CYS A 208 -17.50 13.31 9.11
CA CYS A 208 -17.27 14.71 8.70
C CYS A 208 -18.28 15.69 9.31
N GLN A 209 -19.38 15.23 9.92
CA GLN A 209 -20.35 16.10 10.59
C GLN A 209 -20.01 16.37 12.06
N ARG A 210 -18.93 15.78 12.58
CA ARG A 210 -18.45 16.08 13.93
C ARG A 210 -18.00 17.55 14.00
N PRO A 211 -18.12 18.21 15.16
CA PRO A 211 -17.54 19.53 15.34
C PRO A 211 -16.01 19.41 15.19
N PHE A 212 -15.46 20.18 14.25
CA PHE A 212 -14.02 20.36 14.08
C PHE A 212 -13.67 21.77 14.54
N ASP A 213 -12.47 21.93 15.09
CA ASP A 213 -11.95 23.25 15.52
C ASP A 213 -11.43 24.08 14.33
N SER A 214 -11.42 23.52 13.12
CA SER A 214 -10.93 24.15 11.89
C SER A 214 -11.98 24.10 10.77
N PRO A 215 -11.93 25.04 9.81
CA PRO A 215 -12.67 24.93 8.55
C PRO A 215 -12.34 23.63 7.81
N MET A 216 -13.35 22.86 7.41
CA MET A 216 -13.19 21.57 6.74
C MET A 216 -14.02 21.51 5.45
N VAL A 217 -13.44 20.91 4.41
CA VAL A 217 -14.09 20.62 3.14
C VAL A 217 -13.79 19.18 2.73
N MET A 218 -14.80 18.50 2.19
CA MET A 218 -14.67 17.19 1.57
C MET A 218 -14.95 17.34 0.09
N THR A 219 -14.06 16.84 -0.75
CA THR A 219 -14.18 16.90 -2.21
C THR A 219 -14.22 15.50 -2.81
N ALA A 220 -14.71 15.39 -4.03
CA ALA A 220 -14.46 14.23 -4.87
C ALA A 220 -12.95 14.04 -5.08
N ALA A 221 -12.52 12.79 -5.26
CA ALA A 221 -11.11 12.45 -5.49
C ALA A 221 -10.66 12.74 -6.93
N GLU A 222 -11.61 12.96 -7.85
CA GLU A 222 -11.34 13.20 -9.27
C GLU A 222 -11.71 14.63 -9.67
N ARG A 223 -10.99 15.17 -10.67
CA ARG A 223 -11.30 16.49 -11.25
C ARG A 223 -12.73 16.48 -11.81
N PRO A 224 -13.52 17.55 -11.58
CA PRO A 224 -13.12 18.88 -11.11
C PRO A 224 -13.02 19.04 -9.58
N TYR A 225 -12.94 17.95 -8.81
CA TYR A 225 -12.87 17.93 -7.33
C TYR A 225 -14.10 18.57 -6.68
N THR A 226 -15.28 18.19 -7.17
CA THR A 226 -16.58 18.69 -6.67
C THR A 226 -16.65 18.61 -5.16
N ILE A 227 -17.00 19.73 -4.52
CA ILE A 227 -17.22 19.77 -3.08
C ILE A 227 -18.44 18.89 -2.77
N LYS A 228 -18.29 18.00 -1.80
CA LYS A 228 -19.33 17.07 -1.35
C LYS A 228 -19.90 17.46 0.01
N GLN A 229 -19.12 18.18 0.81
CA GLN A 229 -19.55 18.64 2.12
C GLN A 229 -18.60 19.72 2.65
N VAL A 230 -19.14 20.68 3.39
CA VAL A 230 -18.39 21.69 4.16
C VAL A 230 -18.92 21.74 5.59
N ASN A 231 -18.14 22.29 6.53
CA ASN A 231 -18.60 22.55 7.89
C ASN A 231 -18.94 24.04 8.10
N LYS A 232 -19.64 24.36 9.20
CA LYS A 232 -20.05 25.74 9.54
C LYS A 232 -18.90 26.73 9.64
N LEU A 233 -17.72 26.27 10.08
CA LEU A 233 -16.52 27.12 10.15
C LEU A 233 -16.02 27.51 8.76
N TRP A 234 -16.12 26.60 7.79
CA TRP A 234 -15.83 26.91 6.39
C TRP A 234 -16.85 27.90 5.81
N GLU A 235 -18.15 27.69 6.06
CA GLU A 235 -19.20 28.62 5.62
C GLU A 235 -18.97 30.04 6.19
N SER A 236 -18.64 30.11 7.49
CA SER A 236 -18.36 31.40 8.17
C SER A 236 -17.10 32.08 7.63
N MET A 237 -16.11 31.30 7.17
CA MET A 237 -14.86 31.81 6.62
C MET A 237 -15.02 32.32 5.18
N THR A 238 -15.82 31.63 4.35
CA THR A 238 -15.95 31.93 2.92
C THR A 238 -17.17 32.78 2.58
N GLY A 239 -18.19 32.80 3.45
CA GLY A 239 -19.48 33.45 3.22
C GLY A 239 -20.44 32.65 2.34
N TYR A 240 -20.07 31.44 1.90
CA TYR A 240 -20.93 30.56 1.11
C TYR A 240 -21.63 29.53 2.01
N ALA A 241 -22.92 29.32 1.82
CA ALA A 241 -23.64 28.24 2.49
C ALA A 241 -23.34 26.90 1.81
N ALA A 242 -23.41 25.81 2.58
CA ALA A 242 -23.24 24.45 2.08
C ALA A 242 -24.22 24.13 0.94
N GLU A 243 -25.43 24.69 1.00
CA GLU A 243 -26.49 24.54 -0.01
C GLU A 243 -26.11 25.12 -1.37
N ASP A 244 -25.19 26.09 -1.41
CA ASP A 244 -24.78 26.78 -2.63
C ASP A 244 -23.59 26.11 -3.34
N VAL A 245 -22.85 25.24 -2.64
CA VAL A 245 -21.54 24.72 -3.10
C VAL A 245 -21.43 23.20 -3.16
N VAL A 246 -22.40 22.46 -2.59
CA VAL A 246 -22.43 20.98 -2.54
C VAL A 246 -23.29 20.38 -3.66
#